data_AF-A0A920HSN1-F1
#
_entry.id   AF-A0A920HSN1-F1
#
_cell.length_a   1.000
_cell.length_b   1.000
_cell.length_c   1.000
_cell.angle_alpha   90.00
_cell.angle_beta   90.00
_cell.angle_gamma   90.00
#
_symmetry.space_group_name_H-M   'P 1'
#
loop_
_entity.id
_entity.type
_entity.pdbx_description
1 polymer ?
#
loop_
_entity_poly.entity_id
_entity_poly.type
_entity_poly.pdbx_seq_one_letter_code
_entity_poly.pdbx_strand_id
1 'polypeptide(L)' 'MFPVSEPTFNDLKYSSLFADIICEVGIKNKSYEEIQKRQSSSVGQISSNFTILREKHKDIFNLAFKIAATLFSRI' A
#
# COMPACT_ATOMS: atom_id res chain seq x y z
N MET A 1 5.41 -0.78 -7.43
CA MET A 1 5.05 0.65 -7.31
C MET A 1 4.23 0.98 -8.53
N PHE A 2 3.04 1.53 -8.34
CA PHE A 2 2.02 1.67 -9.36
C PHE A 2 1.74 3.16 -9.58
N PRO A 3 2.05 3.75 -10.75
CA PRO A 3 1.78 5.15 -11.01
C PRO A 3 0.27 5.41 -11.04
N VAL A 4 -0.16 6.57 -10.54
CA VAL A 4 -1.54 7.04 -10.57
C VAL A 4 -1.63 8.13 -11.62
N SER A 5 -2.33 7.84 -12.71
CA SER A 5 -2.57 8.80 -13.79
C SER A 5 -3.72 9.73 -13.42
N GLU A 6 -3.46 11.05 -13.45
CA GLU A 6 -4.47 12.11 -13.36
C GLU A 6 -5.51 11.91 -12.24
N PRO A 7 -5.10 11.75 -10.97
CA PRO A 7 -6.04 11.56 -9.87
C PRO A 7 -6.95 12.79 -9.71
N THR A 8 -8.25 12.57 -9.55
CA THR A 8 -9.18 13.64 -9.18
C THR A 8 -9.10 13.93 -7.69
N PHE A 9 -9.59 15.10 -7.27
CA PHE A 9 -9.67 15.42 -5.83
C PHE A 9 -10.49 14.38 -5.04
N ASN A 10 -11.52 13.80 -5.65
CA ASN A 10 -12.33 12.76 -5.02
C ASN A 10 -11.55 11.44 -4.83
N ASP A 11 -10.65 11.10 -5.77
CA ASP A 11 -9.79 9.92 -5.64
C ASP A 11 -8.80 10.10 -4.48
N LEU A 12 -8.27 11.31 -4.33
CA LEU A 12 -7.34 11.65 -3.24
C LEU A 12 -8.04 11.69 -1.88
N LYS A 13 -9.31 12.09 -1.83
CA LYS A 13 -10.09 12.22 -0.58
C LYS A 13 -10.14 10.92 0.23
N TYR A 14 -10.20 9.79 -0.45
CA TYR A 14 -10.28 8.46 0.18
C TYR A 14 -8.98 7.66 0.08
N SER A 15 -7.92 8.25 -0.48
CA SER A 15 -6.66 7.55 -0.79
C SER A 15 -6.00 6.93 0.44
N SER A 16 -5.90 7.67 1.57
CA SER A 16 -5.35 7.12 2.82
C SER A 16 -6.16 5.95 3.34
N LEU A 17 -7.49 6.11 3.43
CA LEU A 17 -8.39 5.05 3.89
C LEU A 17 -8.32 3.81 3.00
N PHE A 18 -8.26 4.00 1.67
CA PHE A 18 -8.08 2.91 0.72
C PHE A 18 -6.76 2.17 0.95
N ALA A 19 -5.67 2.90 1.16
CA ALA A 19 -4.36 2.31 1.40
C ALA A 19 -4.29 1.52 2.71
N ASP A 20 -5.02 1.93 3.74
CA ASP A 20 -5.09 1.21 5.01
C ASP A 20 -5.91 -0.08 4.85
N ILE A 21 -7.11 0.02 4.25
CA ILE A 21 -8.05 -1.10 4.17
C ILE A 21 -7.57 -2.21 3.23
N ILE A 22 -6.92 -1.88 2.10
CA ILE A 22 -6.55 -2.87 1.08
C ILE A 22 -5.59 -3.96 1.60
N CYS A 23 -4.87 -3.69 2.70
CA CYS A 23 -3.98 -4.64 3.38
C CYS A 23 -4.64 -5.31 4.61
N GLU A 24 -5.77 -4.80 5.09
CA GLU A 24 -6.45 -5.22 6.32
C GLU A 24 -7.80 -5.89 6.07
N VAL A 25 -7.94 -6.56 4.91
CA VAL A 25 -9.15 -7.30 4.53
C VAL A 25 -8.89 -8.78 4.30
N GLY A 26 -9.93 -9.59 4.49
CA GLY A 26 -9.93 -10.99 4.08
C GLY A 26 -9.78 -11.11 2.56
N ILE A 27 -9.06 -12.14 2.10
CA ILE A 27 -8.82 -12.39 0.68
C ILE A 27 -9.53 -13.67 0.29
N LYS A 28 -10.46 -13.58 -0.67
CA LYS A 28 -11.29 -14.70 -1.15
C LYS A 28 -12.07 -15.35 0.00
N ASN A 29 -11.73 -16.59 0.33
CA ASN A 29 -12.36 -17.40 1.36
C ASN A 29 -11.59 -17.38 2.69
N LYS A 30 -10.61 -16.48 2.85
CA LYS A 30 -9.81 -16.36 4.06
C LYS A 30 -10.17 -15.11 4.85
N SER A 31 -10.29 -15.25 6.16
CA SER A 31 -10.54 -14.12 7.04
C SER A 31 -9.32 -13.21 7.14
N TYR A 32 -9.52 -12.00 7.68
CA TYR A 32 -8.43 -11.08 8.01
C TYR A 32 -7.38 -11.75 8.91
N GLU A 33 -7.82 -12.47 9.95
CA GLU A 33 -6.93 -13.14 10.90
C GLU A 33 -6.08 -14.22 10.23
N GLU A 34 -6.65 -14.99 9.32
CA GLU A 34 -5.92 -16.01 8.56
C GLU A 34 -4.88 -15.39 7.63
N ILE A 35 -5.23 -14.27 6.98
CA ILE A 35 -4.30 -13.52 6.14
C ILE A 35 -3.18 -12.93 6.99
N GLN A 36 -3.47 -12.30 8.12
CA GLN A 36 -2.44 -11.74 8.99
C GLN A 36 -1.52 -12.78 9.61
N LYS A 37 -2.06 -13.93 10.02
CA LYS A 37 -1.24 -15.05 10.50
C LYS A 37 -0.28 -15.56 9.42
N ARG A 38 -0.73 -15.59 8.16
CA ARG A 38 0.14 -15.97 7.03
C ARG A 38 1.19 -14.90 6.74
N GLN A 39 0.80 -13.63 6.73
CA GLN A 39 1.74 -12.51 6.50
C GLN A 39 2.84 -12.48 7.56
N SER A 40 2.49 -12.62 8.84
CA SER A 40 3.46 -12.63 9.94
C SER A 40 4.45 -13.78 9.86
N SER A 41 4.01 -14.96 9.38
CA SER A 41 4.89 -16.13 9.23
C SER A 41 5.89 -16.05 8.06
N SER A 42 5.61 -15.23 7.03
CA SER A 42 6.38 -15.23 5.79
C SER A 42 7.12 -13.93 5.53
N VAL A 43 6.46 -12.80 5.74
CA VAL A 43 6.94 -11.48 5.31
C VAL A 43 6.80 -10.42 6.39
N GLY A 44 6.31 -10.79 7.58
CA GLY A 44 6.05 -9.89 8.70
C GLY A 44 4.74 -9.12 8.55
N GLN A 45 4.76 -8.02 7.81
CA GLN A 45 3.56 -7.21 7.53
C GLN A 45 3.59 -6.68 6.11
N ILE A 46 2.44 -6.67 5.43
CA ILE A 46 2.26 -5.96 4.17
C ILE A 46 1.56 -4.63 4.46
N SER A 47 2.10 -3.53 3.95
CA SER A 47 1.49 -2.20 4.04
C SER A 47 1.38 -1.58 2.66
N SER A 48 0.46 -0.63 2.53
CA SER A 48 0.34 0.17 1.33
C SER A 48 0.26 1.66 1.66
N ASN A 49 0.73 2.50 0.74
CA ASN A 49 0.61 3.94 0.85
C ASN A 49 0.64 4.61 -0.52
N PHE A 50 0.14 5.83 -0.57
CA PHE A 50 0.39 6.75 -1.67
C PHE A 50 1.65 7.57 -1.38
N THR A 51 2.48 7.77 -2.40
CA THR A 51 3.72 8.53 -2.29
C THR A 51 3.95 9.37 -3.53
N ILE A 52 4.64 10.50 -3.36
CA ILE A 52 4.95 11.42 -4.44
C ILE A 52 6.34 11.10 -4.96
N LEU A 53 6.41 10.76 -6.24
CA LEU A 53 7.65 10.57 -7.00
C LEU A 53 8.03 11.89 -7.66
N ARG A 54 9.15 12.46 -7.22
CA ARG A 54 9.74 13.64 -7.85
C ARG A 54 10.73 13.23 -8.93
N GLU A 55 10.53 13.69 -10.15
CA GLU A 55 11.55 13.63 -11.20
C GLU A 55 12.56 14.76 -10.96
N LYS A 56 13.77 14.42 -10.49
CA LYS A 56 14.81 15.37 -10.06
C LYS A 56 15.15 16.47 -11.08
N HIS A 57 14.91 16.22 -12.36
CA HIS A 57 15.32 17.10 -13.46
C HIS A 57 14.17 17.84 -14.14
N LYS A 58 12.91 17.62 -13.74
CA LYS A 58 11.75 18.18 -14.45
C LYS A 58 10.73 18.93 -13.59
N ASP A 59 10.93 19.03 -12.28
CA ASP A 59 9.91 19.58 -11.35
C ASP A 59 8.50 18.97 -11.55
N ILE A 60 8.47 17.71 -12.02
CA ILE A 60 7.25 16.91 -12.14
C ILE A 60 7.09 16.08 -10.87
N PHE A 61 5.88 16.12 -10.31
CA PHE A 61 5.48 15.36 -9.14
C PHE A 61 4.39 14.36 -9.54
N ASN A 62 4.76 13.08 -9.61
CA ASN A 62 3.84 12.01 -9.97
C ASN A 62 3.36 11.30 -8.70
N LEU A 63 2.07 11.03 -8.61
CA LEU A 63 1.52 10.21 -7.53
C LEU A 63 1.72 8.72 -7.86
N ALA A 64 2.13 7.94 -6.88
CA ALA A 64 2.24 6.50 -7.01
C ALA A 64 1.67 5.78 -5.80
N PHE A 65 0.99 4.67 -6.04
CA PHE A 65 0.57 3.73 -5.03
C PHE A 65 1.66 2.67 -4.83
N LYS A 66 2.09 2.48 -3.59
CA LYS A 66 3.16 1.57 -3.20
C LYS A 66 2.59 0.53 -2.24
N ILE A 67 2.77 -0.74 -2.59
CA ILE A 67 2.62 -1.87 -1.66
C ILE A 67 4.04 -2.34 -1.32
N ALA A 68 4.31 -2.54 -0.04
CA ALA A 68 5.59 -3.04 0.46
C ALA A 68 5.37 -4.08 1.56
N ALA A 69 6.31 -5.01 1.68
CA ALA A 69 6.34 -5.99 2.75
C ALA A 69 7.54 -5.71 3.67
N THR A 70 7.31 -5.71 4.97
CA THR A 70 8.33 -5.45 6.00
C THR A 70 8.56 -6.72 6.80
N LEU A 71 9.72 -7.36 6.60
CA LEU A 71 10.12 -8.52 7.38
C LEU A 71 10.35 -8.12 8.85
N PHE A 72 9.72 -8.84 9.78
CA PHE A 72 10.18 -8.84 11.17
C PHE A 72 11.43 -9.71 11.25
N SER A 73 12.62 -9.10 11.36
CA SER A 73 13.80 -9.86 11.79
C SER A 73 13.62 -10.17 13.27
N ARG A 74 13.59 -11.46 13.62
CA ARG A 74 13.72 -11.89 15.01
C ARG A 74 15.07 -11.40 15.54
N ILE A 75 15.04 -10.46 16.47
CA ILE A 75 16.16 -10.10 17.37
C ILE A 75 16.18 -11.14 18.48
#